data_AF-A0A959SEL0-F1
#
_entry.id   AF-A0A959SEL0-F1
#
_cell.length_a   1.000
_cell.length_b   1.000
_cell.length_c   1.000
_cell.angle_alpha   90.00
_cell.angle_beta   90.00
_cell.angle_gamma   90.00
#
_symmetry.space_group_name_H-M   'P 1'
#
loop_
_entity.id
_entity.type
_entity.pdbx_description
1 polymer ?
#
loop_
_entity_poly.entity_id
_entity_poly.type
_entity_poly.pdbx_seq_one_letter_code
_entity_poly.pdbx_strand_id
1 'polypeptide(L)'
;LFDYGNGQDTGKPTGLDIKEKKLTLPLIHALRSVDARDRRWMVDVVKNHNTDDAAVARLLRKVSEVGGIAHARQRMYEYRDKALAILHGFERNEARDALEGLVHLTVERTK
;
A
#
# COMPACT_ATOMS: atom_id res chain seq x y z
N LEU A 1 1.86 -0.68 -1.63
CA LEU A 1 2.85 0.21 -0.96
C LEU A 1 3.84 0.78 -1.96
N PHE A 2 4.42 -0.06 -2.81
CA PHE A 2 5.42 0.34 -3.82
C PHE A 2 4.95 1.45 -4.76
N ASP A 3 3.67 1.48 -5.14
CA ASP A 3 3.12 2.55 -5.99
C ASP A 3 3.06 3.93 -5.31
N TYR A 4 3.20 3.97 -3.98
CA TYR A 4 3.23 5.18 -3.15
C TYR A 4 4.62 5.43 -2.54
N GLY A 5 5.62 4.60 -2.85
CA GLY A 5 6.98 4.77 -2.38
C GLY A 5 7.69 5.91 -3.10
N ASN A 6 8.86 6.32 -2.60
CA ASN A 6 9.74 7.21 -3.35
C ASN A 6 10.36 6.39 -4.48
N GLY A 7 10.09 6.74 -5.75
CA GLY A 7 10.53 5.99 -6.94
C GLY A 7 12.06 5.78 -7.10
N GLN A 8 12.85 6.19 -6.10
CA GLN A 8 14.28 5.93 -5.97
C GLN A 8 14.59 4.43 -5.75
N ASP A 9 13.76 3.69 -5.03
CA ASP A 9 14.03 2.27 -4.71
C ASP A 9 13.49 1.27 -5.76
N THR A 10 12.50 1.70 -6.56
CA THR A 10 11.70 0.81 -7.43
C THR A 10 11.99 0.94 -8.92
N GLY A 11 12.73 1.98 -9.35
CA GLY A 11 13.09 2.22 -10.76
C GLY A 11 11.88 2.39 -11.71
N LYS A 12 10.67 2.58 -11.17
CA LYS A 12 9.41 2.69 -11.92
C LYS A 12 8.71 4.02 -11.59
N PRO A 13 7.95 4.59 -12.54
CA PRO A 13 7.06 5.71 -12.23
C PRO A 13 6.02 5.28 -11.19
N THR A 14 5.97 6.00 -10.08
CA THR A 14 5.00 5.80 -8.99
C THR A 14 3.66 6.46 -9.32
N GLY A 15 2.56 5.95 -8.77
CA GLY A 15 1.22 6.48 -8.98
C GLY A 15 0.48 5.85 -10.18
N LEU A 16 0.89 4.65 -10.61
CA LEU A 16 0.19 3.90 -11.64
C LEU A 16 -1.23 3.53 -11.21
N ASP A 17 -1.43 3.16 -9.94
CA ASP A 17 -2.76 2.87 -9.40
C ASP A 17 -3.67 4.10 -9.53
N ILE A 18 -3.14 5.29 -9.27
CA ILE A 18 -3.88 6.55 -9.43
C ILE A 18 -4.19 6.82 -10.90
N LYS A 19 -3.20 6.63 -11.80
CA LYS A 19 -3.38 6.78 -13.26
C LYS A 19 -4.46 5.85 -13.80
N GLU A 20 -4.59 4.64 -13.25
CA GLU A 20 -5.63 3.67 -13.59
C GLU A 20 -6.93 3.84 -12.77
N LYS A 21 -7.03 4.91 -11.96
CA LYS A 21 -8.18 5.22 -11.09
C LYS A 21 -8.52 4.13 -10.07
N LYS A 22 -7.53 3.31 -9.69
CA LYS A 22 -7.67 2.26 -8.69
C LYS A 22 -7.70 2.85 -7.28
N LEU A 23 -8.71 2.47 -6.52
CA LEU A 23 -8.81 2.82 -5.10
C LEU A 23 -8.12 1.73 -4.26
N THR A 24 -6.86 1.97 -3.91
CA THR A 24 -6.09 1.04 -3.07
C THR A 24 -6.16 1.41 -1.59
N LEU A 25 -5.78 0.45 -0.73
CA LEU A 25 -5.93 0.58 0.72
C LEU A 25 -5.29 1.85 1.31
N PRO A 26 -4.08 2.31 0.90
CA PRO A 26 -3.53 3.58 1.37
C PRO A 26 -4.45 4.78 1.10
N LEU A 27 -4.99 4.87 -0.11
CA LEU A 27 -5.87 5.97 -0.52
C LEU A 27 -7.23 5.88 0.19
N ILE A 28 -7.82 4.68 0.31
CA ILE A 28 -9.09 4.49 1.03
C ILE A 28 -8.95 4.96 2.49
N HIS A 29 -7.85 4.61 3.15
CA HIS A 29 -7.58 5.08 4.51
C HIS A 29 -7.43 6.59 4.55
N ALA A 30 -6.58 7.16 3.68
CA ALA A 30 -6.33 8.59 3.64
C ALA A 30 -7.63 9.40 3.40
N LEU A 31 -8.46 8.96 2.46
CA LEU A 31 -9.77 9.57 2.20
C LEU A 31 -10.67 9.56 3.43
N ARG A 32 -10.61 8.54 4.28
CA ARG A 32 -11.40 8.48 5.53
C ARG A 32 -10.89 9.43 6.60
N SER A 33 -9.58 9.68 6.64
CA SER A 33 -8.90 10.43 7.71
C SER A 33 -8.79 11.94 7.48
N VAL A 34 -9.09 12.43 6.27
CA VAL A 34 -9.04 13.87 5.94
C VAL A 34 -10.38 14.58 6.07
N ASP A 35 -10.31 15.92 6.17
CA ASP A 35 -11.47 16.79 6.14
C ASP A 35 -12.22 16.75 4.79
N ALA A 36 -13.40 17.36 4.75
CA ALA A 36 -14.25 17.32 3.56
C ALA A 36 -13.66 18.05 2.34
N ARG A 37 -12.83 19.07 2.55
CA ARG A 37 -12.20 19.85 1.47
C ARG A 37 -11.11 19.01 0.80
N ASP A 38 -10.20 18.48 1.59
CA ASP A 38 -9.13 17.60 1.14
C ASP A 38 -9.71 16.33 0.50
N ARG A 39 -10.75 15.74 1.09
CA ARG A 39 -11.43 14.57 0.51
C ARG A 39 -11.97 14.85 -0.90
N ARG A 40 -12.66 15.99 -1.09
CA ARG A 40 -13.18 16.38 -2.41
C ARG A 40 -12.05 16.57 -3.41
N TRP A 41 -10.99 17.28 -3.02
CA TRP A 41 -9.82 17.47 -3.88
C TRP A 41 -9.15 16.14 -4.24
N MET A 42 -8.92 15.24 -3.28
CA MET A 42 -8.30 13.94 -3.53
C MET A 42 -9.13 13.08 -4.49
N VAL A 43 -10.46 13.08 -4.33
CA VAL A 43 -11.37 12.36 -5.24
C VAL A 43 -11.35 12.97 -6.64
N ASP A 44 -11.31 14.30 -6.74
CA ASP A 44 -11.24 15.01 -8.02
C ASP A 44 -9.92 14.70 -8.76
N VAL A 45 -8.79 14.66 -8.06
CA VAL A 45 -7.51 14.24 -8.66
C VAL A 45 -7.62 12.83 -9.24
N VAL A 46 -8.18 11.87 -8.50
CA VAL A 46 -8.33 10.49 -9.00
C VAL A 46 -9.28 10.40 -10.19
N LYS A 47 -10.32 11.25 -10.25
CA LYS A 47 -11.34 11.17 -11.31
C LYS A 47 -10.93 11.89 -12.58
N ASN A 48 -10.37 13.10 -12.43
CA ASN A 48 -10.28 14.10 -13.49
C ASN A 48 -8.83 14.54 -13.77
N HIS A 49 -7.92 14.39 -12.82
CA HIS A 49 -6.52 14.81 -12.93
C HIS A 49 -5.53 13.64 -12.72
N ASN A 50 -5.98 12.41 -13.00
CA ASN A 50 -5.21 11.20 -12.75
C ASN A 50 -4.00 11.04 -13.68
N THR A 51 -3.91 11.81 -14.76
CA THR A 51 -2.77 11.84 -15.68
C THR A 51 -1.89 13.09 -15.51
N ASP A 52 -2.25 14.00 -14.61
CA ASP A 52 -1.42 15.16 -14.25
C ASP A 52 -0.41 14.74 -13.18
N ASP A 53 0.85 14.63 -13.59
CA ASP A 53 1.92 14.16 -12.71
C ASP A 53 2.11 15.04 -11.46
N ALA A 54 1.88 16.35 -11.54
CA ALA A 54 1.99 17.24 -10.40
C ALA A 54 0.83 17.05 -9.42
N ALA A 55 -0.39 16.90 -9.93
CA ALA A 55 -1.58 16.60 -9.13
C ALA A 55 -1.45 15.23 -8.44
N VAL A 56 -1.02 14.21 -9.18
CA VAL A 56 -0.78 12.86 -8.66
C VAL A 56 0.31 12.87 -7.59
N ALA A 57 1.45 13.54 -7.84
CA ALA A 57 2.51 13.63 -6.85
C ALA A 57 2.05 14.31 -5.55
N ARG A 58 1.22 15.36 -5.64
CA ARG A 58 0.63 16.02 -4.47
C ARG A 58 -0.33 15.10 -3.72
N LEU A 59 -1.15 14.33 -4.44
CA LEU A 59 -2.05 13.32 -3.85
C LEU A 59 -1.25 12.25 -3.10
N LEU A 60 -0.20 11.70 -3.70
CA LEU A 60 0.65 10.69 -3.07
C LEU A 60 1.30 11.21 -1.78
N ARG A 61 1.82 12.45 -1.78
CA ARG A 61 2.35 13.08 -0.56
C ARG A 61 1.28 13.19 0.54
N LYS A 62 0.09 13.69 0.20
CA LYS A 62 -1.00 13.80 1.17
C LYS A 62 -1.40 12.45 1.75
N VAL A 63 -1.47 11.39 0.92
CA VAL A 63 -1.76 10.02 1.38
C VAL A 63 -0.71 9.54 2.39
N SER A 64 0.57 9.86 2.16
CA SER A 64 1.66 9.55 3.08
C SER A 64 1.54 10.33 4.39
N GLU A 65 1.35 11.66 4.31
CA GLU A 65 1.24 12.58 5.46
C GLU A 65 0.12 12.17 6.44
N VAL A 66 -1.01 11.71 5.92
CA VAL A 66 -2.16 11.30 6.76
C VAL A 66 -2.11 9.84 7.18
N GLY A 67 -0.96 9.17 7.00
CA GLY A 67 -0.72 7.82 7.50
C GLY A 67 -1.32 6.70 6.65
N GLY A 68 -1.78 6.96 5.42
CA GLY A 68 -2.36 5.93 4.54
C GLY A 68 -1.39 4.80 4.22
N ILE A 69 -0.12 5.13 3.96
CA ILE A 69 0.94 4.14 3.70
C ILE A 69 1.23 3.32 4.96
N ALA A 70 1.36 3.98 6.11
CA ALA A 70 1.64 3.33 7.39
C ALA A 70 0.52 2.36 7.77
N HIS A 71 -0.74 2.78 7.59
CA HIS A 71 -1.91 1.92 7.80
C HIS A 71 -1.89 0.67 6.91
N ALA A 72 -1.63 0.83 5.62
CA ALA A 72 -1.56 -0.32 4.72
C ALA A 72 -0.42 -1.29 5.10
N ARG A 73 0.73 -0.77 5.56
CA ARG A 73 1.85 -1.59 6.06
C ARG A 73 1.47 -2.35 7.32
N GLN A 74 0.80 -1.68 8.25
CA GLN A 74 0.31 -2.32 9.47
C GLN A 74 -0.65 -3.47 9.14
N ARG A 75 -1.60 -3.24 8.22
CA ARG A 75 -2.52 -4.28 7.74
C ARG A 75 -1.79 -5.45 7.08
N MET A 76 -0.73 -5.19 6.32
CA MET A 76 0.12 -6.23 5.73
C MET A 76 0.75 -7.12 6.81
N TYR A 77 1.36 -6.55 7.84
CA TYR A 77 1.95 -7.32 8.94
C TYR A 77 0.91 -8.10 9.74
N GLU A 78 -0.28 -7.53 9.97
CA GLU A 78 -1.36 -8.27 10.62
C GLU A 78 -1.79 -9.51 9.83
N TYR A 79 -1.84 -9.45 8.49
CA TYR A 79 -2.15 -10.62 7.68
C TYR A 79 -1.01 -11.64 7.65
N ARG A 80 0.25 -11.18 7.65
CA ARG A 80 1.42 -12.05 7.83
C ARG A 80 1.31 -12.84 9.13
N ASP A 81 1.08 -12.16 10.24
CA ASP A 81 1.04 -12.79 11.57
C ASP A 81 -0.12 -13.79 11.67
N LYS A 82 -1.28 -13.46 11.09
CA LYS A 82 -2.41 -14.40 10.97
C LYS A 82 -2.05 -15.64 10.14
N ALA A 83 -1.35 -15.45 9.03
CA ALA A 83 -0.93 -16.57 8.18
C ALA A 83 0.08 -17.48 8.90
N LEU A 84 1.06 -16.90 9.59
CA LEU A 84 2.02 -17.63 10.41
C LEU A 84 1.34 -18.40 11.54
N ALA A 85 0.38 -17.77 12.24
CA ALA A 85 -0.38 -18.43 13.30
C ALA A 85 -1.15 -19.66 12.80
N ILE A 86 -1.73 -19.59 11.60
CA ILE A 86 -2.39 -20.75 10.97
C ILE A 86 -1.36 -21.82 10.63
N LEU A 87 -0.23 -21.42 10.04
CA LEU A 87 0.83 -22.33 9.60
C LEU A 87 1.47 -23.09 10.77
N HIS A 88 1.64 -22.42 11.92
CA HIS A 88 2.17 -23.01 13.14
C HIS A 88 1.19 -23.99 13.83
N GLY A 89 -0.06 -24.06 13.37
CA GLY A 89 -0.99 -25.12 13.75
C GLY A 89 -0.70 -26.48 13.11
N PHE A 90 0.17 -26.54 12.11
CA PHE A 90 0.60 -27.79 11.46
C PHE A 90 1.91 -28.31 12.04
N GLU A 91 2.07 -29.64 12.02
CA GLU A 91 3.33 -30.29 12.39
C GLU A 91 4.51 -29.74 11.58
N ARG A 92 5.66 -29.62 12.25
CA ARG A 92 6.87 -29.11 11.61
C ARG A 92 7.41 -30.10 10.58
N ASN A 93 7.55 -29.63 9.35
CA ASN A 93 8.20 -30.35 8.26
C ASN A 93 8.79 -29.36 7.25
N GLU A 94 9.49 -29.88 6.24
CA GLU A 94 10.15 -29.06 5.21
C GLU A 94 9.17 -28.16 4.44
N ALA A 95 7.96 -28.65 4.15
CA ALA A 95 6.96 -27.87 3.44
C ALA A 95 6.46 -26.68 4.28
N ARG A 96 6.25 -26.89 5.58
CA ARG A 96 5.86 -25.83 6.52
C ARG A 96 6.94 -24.76 6.62
N ASP A 97 8.19 -25.17 6.81
CA ASP A 97 9.32 -24.25 6.95
C ASP A 97 9.55 -23.46 5.64
N ALA A 98 9.33 -24.08 4.47
CA ALA A 98 9.37 -23.39 3.17
C ALA A 98 8.25 -22.35 3.01
N LEU A 99 7.03 -22.66 3.42
CA LEU A 99 5.89 -21.72 3.39
C LEU A 99 6.09 -20.55 4.35
N GLU A 100 6.65 -20.80 5.53
CA GLU A 100 7.02 -19.77 6.50
C GLU A 100 8.04 -18.79 5.88
N GLY A 101 9.10 -19.33 5.27
CA GLY A 101 10.08 -18.55 4.53
C GLY A 101 9.45 -17.71 3.41
N LEU A 102 8.47 -18.25 2.67
CA LEU A 102 7.75 -17.51 1.63
C LEU A 102 6.94 -16.34 2.20
N VAL A 103 6.27 -16.54 3.35
CA VAL A 103 5.49 -15.49 4.02
C VAL A 103 6.39 -14.33 4.47
N HIS A 104 7.54 -14.64 5.08
CA HIS A 104 8.54 -13.64 5.46
C HIS A 104 9.08 -12.90 4.23
N LEU A 105 9.49 -13.63 3.20
CA LEU A 105 10.01 -13.03 1.96
C LEU A 105 9.00 -12.06 1.31
N THR A 106 7.71 -12.39 1.34
CA THR A 106 6.67 -11.59 0.69
C THR A 106 6.47 -10.22 1.35
N VAL A 107 6.69 -10.11 2.66
CA VAL A 107 6.48 -8.85 3.41
C VAL A 107 7.75 -8.01 3.63
N GLU A 108 8.93 -8.64 3.56
CA GLU A 108 10.23 -7.99 3.77
C GLU A 108 10.85 -7.50 2.46
N ARG A 109 10.24 -7.84 1.32
CA ARG A 109 10.65 -7.35 0.01
C ARG A 109 10.65 -5.81 -0.03
N THR A 110 11.83 -5.25 -0.25
CA THR A 110 12.05 -3.86 -0.66
C THR A 110 12.11 -3.70 -2.17
N LYS A 111 11.98 -4.79 -2.94
CA LYS A 111 12.03 -4.85 -4.41
C LYS A 111 10.95 -5.76 -4.99
#